data_AF-A0AAN8XM55-F1
#
_entry.id   AF-A0AAN8XM55-F1
#
_cell.length_a   1.000
_cell.length_b   1.000
_cell.length_c   1.000
_cell.angle_alpha   90.00
_cell.angle_beta   90.00
_cell.angle_gamma   90.00
#
_symmetry.space_group_name_H-M   'P 1'
#
loop_
_entity.id
_entity.type
_entity.pdbx_description
1 polymer ?
#
loop_
_entity_poly.entity_id
_entity_poly.type
_entity_poly.pdbx_seq_one_letter_code
_entity_poly.pdbx_strand_id
1 'polypeptide(L)'
;MSIVEGKRSELRELEERLEELQRRFSISCKEKEKLENDQKLCALKLDRAKKLISGLGGEKTRWEAAAQTATDDLLRLPGDTLIAAASLAYLGPHQPDIRDQLREDWCLALKESELEVSEPFNLVSALTPPLHIRAWGLEGLPTDTFSLQNATIIKHTEITCSKVPENIANQFRSFLSEVIPLFSRIRDERLYEKKHGKSRVTYSKLMTL
;
A
#
# COMPACT_ATOMS: atom_id res chain seq x y z
N MET A 1 18.21 -92.17 -39.08
CA MET A 1 17.67 -90.81 -39.32
C MET A 1 16.61 -90.40 -38.28
N SER A 2 15.71 -91.28 -37.80
CA SER A 2 14.59 -90.83 -36.92
C SER A 2 14.97 -90.25 -35.56
N ILE A 3 16.06 -90.70 -34.92
CA ILE A 3 16.53 -90.16 -33.62
C ILE A 3 16.99 -88.70 -33.74
N VAL A 4 17.51 -88.31 -34.91
CA VAL A 4 17.99 -86.95 -35.16
C VAL A 4 16.81 -86.00 -35.38
N GLU A 5 15.79 -86.42 -36.13
CA GLU A 5 14.55 -85.64 -36.32
C GLU A 5 13.76 -85.44 -35.01
N GLY A 6 13.67 -86.44 -34.13
CA GLY A 6 12.98 -86.29 -32.83
C GLY A 6 13.67 -85.30 -31.88
N LYS A 7 15.00 -85.34 -31.80
CA LYS A 7 15.75 -84.33 -31.02
C LYS A 7 15.67 -82.93 -31.63
N ARG A 8 15.55 -82.83 -32.96
CA ARG A 8 15.32 -81.55 -33.66
C ARG A 8 13.93 -80.97 -33.40
N SER A 9 12.89 -81.80 -33.19
CA SER A 9 11.57 -81.29 -32.83
C SER A 9 11.50 -80.83 -31.37
N GLU A 10 12.12 -81.57 -30.44
CA GLU A 10 12.21 -81.16 -29.03
C GLU A 10 12.98 -79.83 -28.87
N LEU A 11 14.08 -79.66 -29.60
CA LEU A 11 14.80 -78.39 -29.63
C LEU A 11 13.92 -77.24 -30.13
N ARG A 12 13.11 -77.47 -31.16
CA ARG A 12 12.22 -76.45 -31.73
C ARG A 12 11.12 -76.03 -30.76
N GLU A 13 10.51 -76.96 -30.04
CA GLU A 13 9.53 -76.64 -28.98
C GLU A 13 10.16 -75.87 -27.82
N LEU A 14 11.41 -76.21 -27.45
CA LEU A 14 12.14 -75.48 -26.41
C LEU A 14 12.52 -74.07 -26.87
N GLU A 15 12.94 -73.91 -28.12
CA GLU A 15 13.24 -72.62 -28.74
C GLU A 15 11.99 -71.73 -28.79
N GLU A 16 10.84 -72.25 -29.23
CA GLU A 16 9.57 -71.51 -29.26
C GLU A 16 9.13 -71.07 -27.86
N ARG A 17 9.22 -71.96 -26.86
CA ARG A 17 8.93 -71.62 -25.45
C ARG A 17 9.87 -70.54 -24.92
N LEU A 18 11.15 -70.61 -25.27
CA LEU A 18 12.16 -69.65 -24.85
C LEU A 18 11.91 -68.27 -25.48
N GLU A 19 11.55 -68.21 -26.76
CA GLU A 19 11.15 -66.98 -27.43
C GLU A 19 9.90 -66.36 -26.80
N GLU A 20 8.89 -67.17 -26.46
CA GLU A 20 7.69 -66.68 -25.80
C GLU A 20 7.97 -66.15 -24.38
N LEU A 21 8.79 -66.86 -23.60
CA LEU A 21 9.27 -66.40 -22.31
C LEU A 21 10.06 -65.08 -22.43
N GLN A 22 10.95 -64.96 -23.42
CA GLN A 22 11.69 -63.71 -23.69
C GLN A 22 10.75 -62.57 -24.09
N ARG A 23 9.74 -62.84 -24.91
CA ARG A 23 8.73 -61.84 -25.31
C ARG A 23 7.95 -61.34 -24.11
N ARG A 24 7.46 -62.25 -23.26
CA ARG A 24 6.74 -61.92 -22.01
C ARG A 24 7.63 -61.15 -21.03
N PHE A 25 8.88 -61.56 -20.90
CA PHE A 25 9.86 -60.85 -20.08
C PHE A 25 10.10 -59.42 -20.57
N SER A 26 10.28 -59.23 -21.88
CA SER A 26 10.43 -57.90 -22.50
C SER A 26 9.22 -57.00 -22.25
N ILE A 27 8.00 -57.54 -22.41
CA ILE A 27 6.75 -56.79 -22.14
C ILE A 27 6.68 -56.40 -20.67
N SER A 28 6.90 -57.34 -19.75
CA SER A 28 6.84 -57.07 -18.31
C SER A 28 7.91 -56.07 -17.85
N CYS A 29 9.12 -56.12 -18.42
CA CYS A 29 10.16 -55.12 -18.18
C CYS A 29 9.73 -53.72 -18.64
N LYS A 30 9.12 -53.59 -19.83
CA LYS A 30 8.60 -52.29 -20.32
C LYS A 30 7.47 -51.75 -19.44
N GLU A 31 6.56 -52.62 -18.99
CA GLU A 31 5.49 -52.24 -18.07
C GLU A 31 6.05 -51.77 -16.72
N LYS A 32 7.04 -52.48 -16.18
CA LYS A 32 7.75 -52.09 -14.96
C LYS A 32 8.38 -50.70 -15.11
N GLU A 33 9.14 -50.48 -16.19
CA GLU A 33 9.79 -49.19 -16.44
C GLU A 33 8.77 -48.04 -16.58
N LYS A 34 7.65 -48.29 -17.27
CA LYS A 34 6.56 -47.32 -17.38
C LYS A 34 5.98 -46.96 -16.01
N LEU A 35 5.67 -47.96 -15.18
CA LEU A 35 5.13 -47.75 -13.84
C LEU A 35 6.11 -47.00 -12.93
N GLU A 36 7.40 -47.30 -13.01
CA GLU A 36 8.44 -46.57 -12.27
C GLU A 36 8.51 -45.11 -12.69
N ASN A 37 8.38 -44.82 -13.98
CA ASN A 37 8.34 -43.44 -14.48
C ASN A 37 7.08 -42.69 -14.07
N ASP A 38 5.91 -43.35 -14.13
CA ASP A 38 4.63 -42.78 -13.69
C ASP A 38 4.65 -42.49 -12.18
N GLN A 39 5.27 -43.38 -11.38
CA GLN A 39 5.45 -43.18 -9.95
C GLN A 39 6.32 -41.95 -9.66
N LYS A 40 7.46 -41.80 -10.35
CA LYS A 40 8.35 -40.63 -10.23
C LYS A 40 7.62 -39.33 -10.62
N LEU A 41 6.87 -39.35 -11.72
CA LEU A 41 6.09 -38.20 -12.18
C LEU A 41 5.02 -37.81 -11.15
N CYS A 42 4.30 -38.79 -10.60
CA CYS A 42 3.29 -38.56 -9.57
C CYS A 42 3.89 -37.96 -8.31
N ALA A 43 5.03 -38.49 -7.84
CA ALA A 43 5.76 -37.95 -6.69
C ALA A 43 6.18 -36.48 -6.90
N LEU A 44 6.68 -36.14 -8.10
CA LEU A 44 7.02 -34.77 -8.48
C LEU A 44 5.80 -33.84 -8.49
N LYS A 45 4.68 -34.29 -9.06
CA LYS A 45 3.42 -33.53 -9.05
C LYS A 45 2.91 -33.28 -7.64
N LEU A 46 3.02 -34.30 -6.77
CA LEU A 46 2.59 -34.22 -5.39
C LEU A 46 3.47 -33.25 -4.57
N ASP A 47 4.80 -33.27 -4.77
CA ASP A 47 5.70 -32.29 -4.15
C ASP A 47 5.39 -30.85 -4.58
N ARG A 48 5.14 -30.63 -5.87
CA ARG A 48 4.73 -29.31 -6.40
C ARG A 48 3.39 -28.87 -5.81
N ALA A 49 2.41 -29.76 -5.75
CA ALA A 49 1.10 -29.45 -5.17
C ALA A 49 1.22 -29.09 -3.68
N LYS A 50 2.05 -29.82 -2.91
CA LYS A 50 2.33 -29.50 -1.50
C LYS A 50 2.92 -28.10 -1.33
N LYS A 51 3.92 -27.75 -2.16
CA LYS A 51 4.53 -26.41 -2.15
C LYS A 51 3.50 -25.32 -2.47
N LEU A 52 2.64 -25.54 -3.46
CA LEU A 52 1.58 -24.60 -3.81
C LEU A 52 0.56 -24.43 -2.68
N ILE A 53 0.10 -25.52 -2.08
CA ILE A 53 -0.85 -25.49 -0.96
C ILE A 53 -0.24 -24.75 0.24
N SER A 54 1.03 -25.02 0.56
CA SER A 54 1.74 -24.34 1.63
C SER A 54 1.91 -22.85 1.36
N GLY A 55 2.28 -22.46 0.13
CA GLY A 55 2.40 -21.06 -0.26
C GLY A 55 1.07 -20.32 -0.21
N LEU A 56 0.00 -20.96 -0.70
CA LEU A 56 -1.35 -20.40 -0.71
C LEU A 56 -1.93 -20.27 0.70
N GLY A 57 -1.62 -21.20 1.62
CA GLY A 57 -2.02 -21.10 3.02
C GLY A 57 -1.42 -19.89 3.74
N GLY A 58 -0.15 -19.57 3.46
CA GLY A 58 0.49 -18.37 3.96
C GLY A 58 -0.18 -17.09 3.43
N GLU A 59 -0.49 -17.07 2.14
CA GLU A 59 -1.15 -15.92 1.52
C GLU A 59 -2.59 -15.74 2.01
N LYS A 60 -3.34 -16.82 2.21
CA LYS A 60 -4.67 -16.79 2.83
C LYS A 60 -4.62 -16.10 4.20
N THR A 61 -3.68 -16.51 5.06
CA THR A 61 -3.54 -15.92 6.40
C THR A 61 -3.21 -14.43 6.33
N ARG A 62 -2.35 -14.03 5.37
CA ARG A 62 -2.01 -12.63 5.12
C ARG A 62 -3.23 -11.80 4.68
N TRP A 63 -4.05 -12.34 3.79
CA TRP A 63 -5.27 -11.67 3.33
C TRP A 63 -6.34 -11.61 4.41
N GLU A 64 -6.48 -12.64 5.23
CA GLU A 64 -7.39 -12.63 6.39
C GLU A 64 -6.99 -11.53 7.38
N ALA A 65 -5.68 -11.40 7.69
CA ALA A 65 -5.18 -10.32 8.53
C ALA A 65 -5.44 -8.94 7.90
N ALA A 66 -5.16 -8.77 6.60
CA ALA A 66 -5.40 -7.51 5.90
C ALA A 66 -6.89 -7.15 5.84
N ALA A 67 -7.78 -8.13 5.66
CA ALA A 67 -9.22 -7.93 5.67
C ALA A 67 -9.72 -7.51 7.06
N GLN A 68 -9.17 -8.09 8.13
CA GLN A 68 -9.48 -7.67 9.49
C GLN A 68 -9.05 -6.22 9.72
N THR A 69 -7.80 -5.87 9.39
CA THR A 69 -7.30 -4.49 9.53
C THR A 69 -8.16 -3.50 8.74
N ALA A 70 -8.53 -3.82 7.51
CA ALA A 70 -9.39 -2.96 6.69
C ALA A 70 -10.80 -2.80 7.30
N THR A 71 -11.32 -3.83 7.96
CA THR A 71 -12.61 -3.76 8.67
C THR A 71 -12.51 -2.84 9.88
N ASP A 72 -11.44 -2.96 10.65
CA ASP A 72 -11.21 -2.10 11.81
C ASP A 72 -11.00 -0.63 11.39
N ASP A 73 -10.31 -0.40 10.26
CA ASP A 73 -10.11 0.94 9.70
C ASP A 73 -11.43 1.55 9.19
N LEU A 74 -12.34 0.74 8.63
CA LEU A 74 -13.67 1.19 8.23
C LEU A 74 -14.54 1.64 9.41
N LEU A 75 -14.38 1.02 10.59
CA LEU A 75 -15.10 1.43 11.80
C LEU A 75 -14.61 2.79 12.31
N ARG A 76 -13.31 3.08 12.21
CA ARG A 76 -12.71 4.35 12.64
C ARG A 76 -12.84 5.48 11.62
N LEU A 77 -13.05 5.14 10.35
CA LEU A 77 -13.09 6.09 9.24
C LEU A 77 -14.05 7.28 9.46
N PRO A 78 -15.29 7.10 9.95
CA PRO A 78 -16.20 8.23 10.19
C PRO A 78 -15.66 9.23 11.24
N GLY A 79 -15.08 8.72 12.33
CA GLY A 79 -14.49 9.56 13.37
C GLY A 79 -13.25 10.30 12.86
N ASP A 80 -12.34 9.58 12.21
CA ASP A 80 -11.11 10.15 11.66
C ASP A 80 -11.38 11.21 10.58
N THR A 81 -12.36 10.97 9.71
CA THR A 81 -12.76 11.94 8.66
C THR A 81 -13.37 13.20 9.24
N LEU A 82 -14.16 13.09 10.31
CA LEU A 82 -14.75 14.25 10.96
C LEU A 82 -13.68 15.12 11.65
N ILE A 83 -12.75 14.50 12.38
CA ILE A 83 -11.64 15.23 13.02
C ILE A 83 -10.73 15.85 11.95
N ALA A 84 -10.47 15.12 10.86
CA ALA A 84 -9.70 15.65 9.73
C ALA A 84 -10.38 16.90 9.14
N ALA A 85 -11.68 16.83 8.88
CA ALA A 85 -12.45 17.96 8.34
C ALA A 85 -12.47 19.17 9.31
N ALA A 86 -12.70 18.93 10.59
CA ALA A 86 -12.63 19.97 11.63
C ALA A 86 -11.23 20.58 11.72
N SER A 87 -10.19 19.75 11.59
CA SER A 87 -8.80 20.20 11.58
C SER A 87 -8.48 21.11 10.40
N LEU A 88 -8.92 20.75 9.20
CA LEU A 88 -8.76 21.58 8.00
C LEU A 88 -9.50 22.91 8.11
N ALA A 89 -10.70 22.91 8.69
CA ALA A 89 -11.54 24.11 8.80
C ALA A 89 -11.08 25.08 9.89
N TYR A 90 -10.70 24.58 11.07
CA TYR A 90 -10.52 25.41 12.27
C TYR A 90 -9.07 25.52 12.76
N LEU A 91 -8.20 24.52 12.56
CA LEU A 91 -6.89 24.50 13.22
C LEU A 91 -5.82 25.34 12.51
N GLY A 92 -6.00 25.68 11.23
CA GLY A 92 -5.06 26.47 10.43
C GLY A 92 -4.44 27.68 11.12
N PRO A 93 -5.22 28.60 11.74
CA PRO A 93 -4.68 29.81 12.38
C PRO A 93 -4.10 29.60 13.79
N HIS A 94 -4.27 28.44 14.42
CA HIS A 94 -3.88 28.21 15.81
C HIS A 94 -2.45 27.68 15.97
N GLN A 95 -1.86 27.93 17.14
CA GLN A 95 -0.54 27.40 17.55
C GLN A 95 -0.63 25.90 17.93
N PRO A 96 0.48 25.14 17.88
CA PRO A 96 0.50 23.71 18.16
C PRO A 96 -0.24 23.31 19.44
N ASP A 97 0.02 24.00 20.56
CA ASP A 97 -0.55 23.67 21.86
C ASP A 97 -2.09 23.71 21.86
N ILE A 98 -2.69 24.71 21.19
CA ILE A 98 -4.14 24.85 21.06
C ILE A 98 -4.70 23.78 20.12
N ARG A 99 -3.95 23.42 19.06
CA ARG A 99 -4.36 22.37 18.13
C ARG A 99 -4.41 21.01 18.81
N ASP A 100 -3.46 20.74 19.69
CA ASP A 100 -3.40 19.49 20.43
C ASP A 100 -4.54 19.39 21.44
N GLN A 101 -4.81 20.45 22.20
CA GLN A 101 -5.96 20.53 23.11
C GLN A 101 -7.31 20.32 22.38
N LEU A 102 -7.56 21.08 21.31
CA LEU A 102 -8.81 20.96 20.55
C LEU A 102 -8.99 19.56 19.94
N ARG A 103 -7.91 18.95 19.45
CA ARG A 103 -7.95 17.60 18.91
C ARG A 103 -8.32 16.59 19.98
N GLU A 104 -7.72 16.69 21.16
CA GLU A 104 -8.03 15.81 22.29
C GLU A 104 -9.50 15.96 22.73
N ASP A 105 -9.99 17.19 22.87
CA ASP A 105 -11.39 17.47 23.20
C ASP A 105 -12.36 16.88 22.16
N TRP A 106 -12.04 16.99 20.88
CA TRP A 106 -12.86 16.41 19.80
C TRP A 106 -12.83 14.88 19.80
N CYS A 107 -11.68 14.26 20.05
CA CYS A 107 -11.59 12.80 20.21
C CYS A 107 -12.48 12.32 21.37
N LEU A 108 -12.45 13.03 22.51
CA LEU A 108 -13.27 12.71 23.68
C LEU A 108 -14.76 12.85 23.37
N ALA A 109 -15.18 13.95 22.73
CA ALA A 109 -16.58 14.17 22.36
C ALA A 109 -17.12 13.11 21.38
N LEU A 110 -16.26 12.61 20.48
CA LEU A 110 -16.64 11.57 19.52
C LEU A 110 -16.78 10.20 20.18
N LYS A 111 -15.92 9.89 21.15
CA LYS A 111 -16.06 8.69 21.98
C LYS A 111 -17.36 8.68 22.77
N GLU A 112 -17.76 9.81 23.33
CA GLU A 112 -19.06 9.97 24.02
C GLU A 112 -20.24 9.75 23.07
N SER A 113 -20.04 9.99 21.77
CA SER A 113 -21.04 9.81 20.71
C SER A 113 -21.01 8.42 20.06
N GLU A 114 -20.33 7.44 20.67
CA GLU A 114 -20.16 6.07 20.17
C GLU A 114 -19.44 5.95 18.81
N LEU A 115 -18.63 6.96 18.45
CA LEU A 115 -17.79 6.91 17.25
C LEU A 115 -16.36 6.52 17.60
N GLU A 116 -15.86 5.47 16.94
CA GLU A 116 -14.47 5.07 17.06
C GLU A 116 -13.57 6.03 16.27
N VAL A 117 -12.44 6.37 16.88
CA VAL A 117 -11.42 7.28 16.34
C VAL A 117 -10.06 6.62 16.53
N SER A 118 -9.15 6.82 15.58
CA SER A 118 -7.77 6.37 15.71
C SER A 118 -7.03 7.15 16.82
N GLU A 119 -6.44 6.45 17.79
CA GLU A 119 -5.69 7.07 18.88
C GLU A 119 -4.21 6.62 18.89
N PRO A 120 -3.24 7.56 18.78
CA PRO A 120 -3.41 9.00 18.61
C PRO A 120 -3.80 9.39 17.17
N PHE A 121 -4.77 10.30 17.01
CA PHE A 121 -5.13 10.82 15.70
C PHE A 121 -4.01 11.71 15.14
N ASN A 122 -3.62 11.46 13.89
CA ASN A 122 -2.63 12.27 13.19
C ASN A 122 -3.15 12.71 11.82
N LEU A 123 -3.38 14.02 11.69
CA LEU A 123 -3.87 14.67 10.47
C LEU A 123 -2.99 14.40 9.25
N VAL A 124 -1.66 14.40 9.44
CA VAL A 124 -0.71 14.22 8.35
C VAL A 124 -0.80 12.80 7.80
N SER A 125 -0.86 11.78 8.66
CA SER A 125 -1.01 10.39 8.20
C SER A 125 -2.39 10.13 7.58
N ALA A 126 -3.44 10.81 8.05
CA ALA A 126 -4.79 10.64 7.52
C ALA A 126 -4.96 11.22 6.11
N LEU A 127 -4.34 12.37 5.81
CA LEU A 127 -4.59 13.12 4.57
C LEU A 127 -3.39 13.18 3.61
N THR A 128 -2.19 12.83 4.08
CA THR A 128 -0.96 12.97 3.30
C THR A 128 -0.21 11.63 3.22
N PRO A 129 -0.23 10.97 2.04
CA PRO A 129 0.59 9.80 1.78
C PRO A 129 2.08 10.04 2.06
N PRO A 130 2.83 9.03 2.58
CA PRO A 130 4.26 9.18 2.88
C PRO A 130 5.13 9.64 1.71
N LEU A 131 4.70 9.33 0.48
CA LEU A 131 5.37 9.79 -0.74
C LEU A 131 5.37 11.33 -0.86
N HIS A 132 4.26 11.99 -0.50
CA HIS A 132 4.18 13.45 -0.52
C HIS A 132 5.03 14.09 0.57
N ILE A 133 5.05 13.49 1.77
CA ILE A 133 5.92 13.95 2.87
C ILE A 133 7.38 13.95 2.42
N ARG A 134 7.82 12.89 1.71
CA ARG A 134 9.17 12.81 1.14
C ARG A 134 9.42 13.87 0.08
N ALA A 135 8.46 14.09 -0.82
CA ALA A 135 8.57 15.13 -1.84
C ALA A 135 8.76 16.52 -1.21
N TRP A 136 7.95 16.85 -0.20
CA TRP A 136 8.07 18.12 0.53
C TRP A 136 9.44 18.28 1.21
N GLY A 137 9.99 17.20 1.77
CA GLY A 137 11.34 17.22 2.33
C GLY A 137 12.43 17.51 1.29
N LEU A 138 12.28 17.00 0.05
CA LEU A 138 13.19 17.32 -1.05
C LEU A 138 13.06 18.77 -1.53
N GLU A 139 11.86 19.35 -1.41
CA GLU A 139 11.57 20.76 -1.71
C GLU A 139 11.98 21.71 -0.56
N GLY A 140 12.53 21.17 0.52
CA GLY A 140 13.07 21.94 1.64
C GLY A 140 12.09 22.21 2.78
N LEU A 141 10.89 21.62 2.78
CA LEU A 141 9.97 21.70 3.93
C LEU A 141 10.60 21.03 5.15
N PRO A 142 10.68 21.70 6.32
CA PRO A 142 11.15 21.07 7.54
C PRO A 142 10.23 19.92 7.95
N THR A 143 10.85 18.90 8.53
CA THR A 143 10.19 17.63 8.88
C THR A 143 9.48 17.69 10.24
N ASP A 144 9.31 18.88 10.82
CA ASP A 144 8.58 19.06 12.06
C ASP A 144 7.08 18.84 11.87
N THR A 145 6.42 18.32 12.91
CA THR A 145 4.99 17.97 12.87
C THR A 145 4.10 19.17 12.56
N PHE A 146 4.44 20.35 13.05
CA PHE A 146 3.67 21.57 12.83
C PHE A 146 3.75 22.05 11.37
N SER A 147 4.94 22.08 10.77
CA SER A 147 5.12 22.42 9.36
C SER A 147 4.43 21.40 8.44
N LEU A 148 4.51 20.11 8.76
CA LEU A 148 3.80 19.06 8.01
C LEU A 148 2.28 19.18 8.10
N GLN A 149 1.74 19.52 9.28
CA GLN A 149 0.31 19.81 9.44
C GLN A 149 -0.10 21.03 8.61
N ASN A 150 0.70 22.11 8.64
CA ASN A 150 0.42 23.31 7.84
C ASN A 150 0.46 23.02 6.34
N ALA A 151 1.46 22.27 5.87
CA ALA A 151 1.54 21.84 4.48
C ALA A 151 0.35 20.98 4.06
N THR A 152 -0.10 20.09 4.95
CA THR A 152 -1.30 19.26 4.72
C THR A 152 -2.57 20.12 4.63
N ILE A 153 -2.74 21.09 5.53
CA ILE A 153 -3.89 22.02 5.51
C ILE A 153 -3.87 22.85 4.23
N ILE A 154 -2.73 23.44 3.86
CA ILE A 154 -2.58 24.27 2.65
C ILE A 154 -2.86 23.47 1.38
N LYS A 155 -2.45 22.20 1.32
CA LYS A 155 -2.71 21.34 0.15
C LYS A 155 -4.19 21.04 -0.05
N HIS A 156 -4.95 20.90 1.04
CA HIS A 156 -6.35 20.45 1.00
C HIS A 156 -7.37 21.59 1.18
N THR A 157 -6.92 22.82 1.46
CA THR A 157 -7.81 23.98 1.66
C THR A 157 -7.41 25.15 0.77
N GLU A 158 -8.40 25.91 0.30
CA GLU A 158 -8.17 27.17 -0.43
C GLU A 158 -7.90 28.36 0.53
N ILE A 159 -8.00 28.11 1.84
CA ILE A 159 -7.84 29.11 2.89
C ILE A 159 -6.36 29.47 2.98
N THR A 160 -6.03 30.59 2.35
CA THR A 160 -4.69 31.15 2.30
C THR A 160 -4.21 31.44 3.73
N CYS A 161 -3.11 30.81 4.14
CA CYS A 161 -2.45 31.10 5.40
C CYS A 161 -2.03 32.59 5.43
N SER A 162 -2.84 33.41 6.09
CA SER A 162 -2.67 34.87 6.14
C SER A 162 -1.48 35.33 7.00
N LYS A 163 -0.79 34.41 7.67
CA LYS A 163 0.34 34.68 8.56
C LYS A 163 1.46 33.65 8.38
N VAL A 164 2.10 33.64 7.22
CA VAL A 164 3.42 32.99 7.08
C VAL A 164 4.49 34.05 7.36
N PRO A 165 5.35 33.89 8.39
CA PRO A 165 6.48 34.79 8.60
C PRO A 165 7.34 34.88 7.33
N GLU A 166 7.77 36.09 6.97
CA GLU A 166 8.41 36.38 5.67
C GLU A 166 9.66 35.51 5.41
N ASN A 167 10.42 35.17 6.45
CA ASN A 167 11.59 34.28 6.38
C ASN A 167 11.23 32.83 6.01
N ILE A 168 10.08 32.35 6.50
CA ILE A 168 9.54 31.01 6.23
C ILE A 168 8.95 31.00 4.82
N ALA A 169 8.15 32.01 4.45
CA ALA A 169 7.58 32.12 3.10
C ALA A 169 8.63 32.12 1.98
N ASN A 170 9.80 32.73 2.21
CA ASN A 170 10.89 32.78 1.26
C ASN A 170 11.64 31.44 1.12
N GLN A 171 11.74 30.64 2.19
CA GLN A 171 12.31 29.28 2.14
C GLN A 171 11.37 28.30 1.43
N PHE A 172 10.05 28.46 1.58
CA PHE A 172 9.04 27.55 1.00
C PHE A 172 8.48 28.03 -0.34
N ARG A 173 9.17 28.94 -1.02
CA ARG A 173 8.67 29.57 -2.24
C ARG A 173 8.45 28.59 -3.38
N SER A 174 9.32 27.59 -3.53
CA SER A 174 9.18 26.52 -4.53
C SER A 174 7.94 25.68 -4.24
N PHE A 175 7.80 25.20 -3.01
CA PHE A 175 6.65 24.44 -2.52
C PHE A 175 5.32 25.21 -2.68
N LEU A 176 5.26 26.46 -2.22
CA LEU A 176 4.05 27.29 -2.32
C LEU A 176 3.65 27.59 -3.77
N SER A 177 4.61 27.63 -4.70
CA SER A 177 4.32 27.85 -6.12
C SER A 177 3.67 26.64 -6.80
N GLU A 178 3.94 25.43 -6.31
CA GLU A 178 3.34 24.20 -6.81
C GLU A 178 1.98 23.91 -6.16
N VAL A 179 1.86 24.18 -4.85
CA VAL A 179 0.65 23.86 -4.07
C VAL A 179 -0.44 24.93 -4.15
N ILE A 180 -0.07 26.20 -4.35
CA ILE A 180 -1.02 27.32 -4.45
C ILE A 180 -0.95 27.92 -5.86
N PRO A 181 -1.85 27.54 -6.80
CA PRO A 181 -1.93 28.16 -8.12
C PRO A 181 -2.11 29.70 -8.04
N LEU A 182 -2.74 30.18 -6.96
CA LEU A 182 -2.95 31.58 -6.64
C LEU A 182 -1.66 32.35 -6.27
N PHE A 183 -0.56 31.69 -5.90
CA PHE A 183 0.70 32.39 -5.60
C PHE A 183 1.26 33.07 -6.85
N SER A 184 1.00 32.49 -8.03
CA SER A 184 1.29 33.10 -9.32
C SER A 184 0.49 34.40 -9.59
N ARG A 185 -0.63 34.60 -8.87
CA ARG A 185 -1.55 35.76 -8.92
C ARG A 185 -1.17 36.85 -7.90
N ILE A 186 -0.56 36.48 -6.76
CA ILE A 186 0.02 37.43 -5.78
C ILE A 186 1.23 38.19 -6.38
N ARG A 187 1.82 37.65 -7.45
CA ARG A 187 2.89 38.27 -8.25
C ARG A 187 2.52 39.65 -8.82
N ASP A 188 1.24 40.01 -8.91
CA ASP A 188 0.84 41.36 -9.32
C ASP A 188 1.20 42.35 -8.20
N GLU A 189 2.28 43.12 -8.43
CA GLU A 189 2.87 44.17 -7.59
C GLU A 189 1.91 45.30 -7.14
N ARG A 190 0.60 45.21 -7.40
CA ARG A 190 -0.39 46.26 -7.16
C ARG A 190 -1.02 46.28 -5.76
N LEU A 191 -0.65 45.37 -4.86
CA LEU A 191 -1.18 45.34 -3.49
C LEU A 191 -0.31 46.06 -2.43
N TYR A 192 0.82 46.64 -2.84
CA TYR A 192 1.69 47.41 -1.94
C TYR A 192 1.35 48.91 -1.96
N GLU A 193 0.34 49.34 -1.22
CA GLU A 193 0.22 50.78 -0.91
C GLU A 193 1.23 51.15 0.18
N LYS A 194 2.35 51.79 -0.23
CA LYS A 194 3.24 52.50 0.69
C LYS A 194 2.53 53.76 1.20
N LYS A 195 1.84 53.67 2.34
CA LYS A 195 1.52 54.86 3.15
C LYS A 195 2.34 54.85 4.44
N HIS A 196 3.23 55.84 4.55
CA HIS A 196 3.98 56.21 5.77
C HIS A 196 4.92 55.16 6.38
N GLY A 197 5.86 54.63 5.59
CA GLY A 197 7.10 54.03 6.13
C GLY A 197 6.96 52.77 6.99
N LYS A 198 5.75 52.22 7.15
CA LYS A 198 5.49 50.93 7.78
C LYS A 198 4.61 50.12 6.84
N SER A 199 5.16 49.02 6.31
CA SER A 199 4.41 48.04 5.53
C SER A 199 3.32 47.45 6.42
N ARG A 200 2.07 47.87 6.23
CA ARG A 200 0.90 47.22 6.82
C ARG A 200 0.12 46.56 5.71
N VAL A 201 -0.08 45.26 5.86
CA VAL A 201 -0.91 44.45 4.96
C VAL A 201 -2.38 44.73 5.32
N THR A 202 -3.10 45.45 4.47
CA THR A 202 -4.56 45.62 4.59
C THR A 202 -5.26 44.92 3.44
N TYR A 203 -5.83 43.74 3.71
CA TYR A 203 -6.70 43.03 2.77
C TYR A 203 -8.16 43.47 2.99
N SER A 204 -8.54 44.62 2.47
CA SER A 204 -9.94 45.11 2.56
C SER A 204 -10.77 44.84 1.31
N LYS A 205 -10.39 43.89 0.44
CA LYS A 205 -11.05 43.73 -0.88
C LYS A 205 -11.32 42.30 -1.37
N LEU A 206 -11.40 41.33 -0.45
CA LEU A 206 -11.83 39.96 -0.77
C LEU A 206 -13.08 39.51 0.01
N MET A 207 -13.82 40.44 0.61
CA MET A 207 -15.13 40.19 1.26
C MET A 207 -16.26 40.76 0.40
N THR A 208 -16.39 40.24 -0.82
CA THR A 208 -17.62 40.33 -1.62
C THR A 208 -17.64 39.15 -2.58
N LEU A 209 -18.08 38.01 -2.05
CA LEU A 209 -19.09 37.10 -2.60
C LEU A 209 -19.35 36.01 -1.56
#